data_AF-A0A966WPR6-F1
#
_entry.id   AF-A0A966WPR6-F1
#
_cell.length_a   1.000
_cell.length_b   1.000
_cell.length_c   1.000
_cell.angle_alpha   90.00
_cell.angle_beta   90.00
_cell.angle_gamma   90.00
#
_symmetry.space_group_name_H-M   'P 1'
#
loop_
_entity.id
_entity.type
_entity.pdbx_description
1 polymer ?
#
loop_
_entity_poly.entity_id
_entity_poly.type
_entity_poly.pdbx_seq_one_letter_code
_entity_poly.pdbx_strand_id
1 'polypeptide(L)'
;MTEAAAWYAARRAIYKREERTAVHDAMANALRCDWADWWSMLPFAPIQVDGMWWIAASDTLNIDGDILLIDGVSGAMRWADDDRAVGFWGGNRSAGHLRVYADGLTLARAWVNERRAAWSRIKAAGEAHRTPEMFEQVALPGFAMIGTPDRIGNFAAIMGADSIEIDTPSLRNPLADAILRAARLPVVRVRKPELVAA
;
A
#
# COMPACT_ATOMS: atom_id res chain seq x y z
N MET A 1 -24.61 -2.76 1.80
CA MET A 1 -23.48 -2.72 2.76
C MET A 1 -22.37 -1.99 2.04
N THR A 2 -21.79 -0.94 2.62
CA THR A 2 -20.65 -0.22 2.01
C THR A 2 -19.41 -1.10 2.08
N GLU A 3 -18.43 -0.83 1.21
CA GLU A 3 -17.15 -1.57 1.24
C GLU A 3 -16.42 -1.38 2.57
N ALA A 4 -16.53 -0.19 3.18
CA ALA A 4 -16.02 0.07 4.53
C ALA A 4 -16.66 -0.79 5.63
N ALA A 5 -17.99 -0.94 5.60
CA ALA A 5 -18.68 -1.82 6.54
C ALA A 5 -18.29 -3.30 6.32
N ALA A 6 -18.13 -3.72 5.06
CA ALA A 6 -17.71 -5.07 4.69
C ALA A 6 -16.28 -5.38 5.17
N TRP A 7 -15.34 -4.45 4.94
CA TRP A 7 -13.96 -4.56 5.44
C TRP A 7 -13.93 -4.65 6.97
N TYR A 8 -14.68 -3.80 7.68
CA TYR A 8 -14.68 -3.82 9.14
C TYR A 8 -15.19 -5.14 9.71
N ALA A 9 -16.24 -5.72 9.10
CA ALA A 9 -16.76 -7.03 9.45
C ALA A 9 -15.72 -8.14 9.17
N ALA A 10 -15.13 -8.16 7.98
CA ALA A 10 -14.12 -9.14 7.59
C ALA A 10 -12.86 -9.06 8.48
N ARG A 11 -12.39 -7.85 8.80
CA ARG A 11 -11.27 -7.62 9.72
C ARG A 11 -11.57 -8.15 11.12
N ARG A 12 -12.79 -7.94 11.63
CA ARG A 12 -13.22 -8.48 12.93
C ARG A 12 -13.23 -10.02 12.93
N ALA A 13 -13.60 -10.66 11.82
CA ALA A 13 -13.57 -12.12 11.72
C ALA A 13 -12.13 -12.67 11.86
N ILE A 14 -11.14 -12.02 11.23
CA ILE A 14 -9.71 -12.36 11.41
C ILE A 14 -9.29 -12.24 12.87
N TYR A 15 -9.62 -11.11 13.51
CA TYR A 15 -9.27 -10.87 14.92
C TYR A 15 -9.86 -11.93 15.85
N LYS A 16 -11.12 -12.29 15.63
CA LYS A 16 -11.83 -13.29 16.45
C LYS A 16 -11.52 -14.73 16.06
N ARG A 17 -10.73 -14.94 15.00
CA ARG A 17 -10.45 -16.27 14.42
C ARG A 17 -11.73 -17.05 14.12
N GLU A 18 -12.77 -16.32 13.69
CA GLU A 18 -14.00 -16.91 13.16
C GLU A 18 -13.67 -17.74 11.90
N GLU A 19 -14.55 -18.68 11.53
CA GLU A 19 -14.25 -19.78 10.59
C GLU A 19 -13.31 -19.40 9.43
N ARG A 20 -12.14 -20.04 9.43
CA ARG A 20 -11.15 -19.99 8.35
C ARG A 20 -11.82 -20.42 7.05
N THR A 21 -11.80 -19.55 6.05
CA THR A 21 -12.36 -19.82 4.72
C THR A 21 -11.24 -19.91 3.67
N ALA A 22 -11.55 -20.48 2.49
CA ALA A 22 -10.60 -20.53 1.37
C ALA A 22 -10.05 -19.15 0.96
N VAL A 23 -10.84 -18.09 1.16
CA VAL A 23 -10.48 -16.70 0.86
C VAL A 23 -9.47 -16.14 1.88
N HIS A 24 -9.51 -16.60 3.14
CA HIS A 24 -8.47 -16.30 4.12
C HIS A 24 -7.15 -16.99 3.80
N ASP A 25 -7.19 -18.24 3.34
CA ASP A 25 -6.00 -18.98 2.89
C ASP A 25 -5.36 -18.35 1.65
N ALA A 26 -6.19 -17.93 0.68
CA ALA A 26 -5.72 -17.20 -0.50
C ALA A 26 -4.98 -15.91 -0.10
N MET A 27 -5.53 -15.15 0.86
CA MET A 27 -4.87 -13.96 1.38
C MET A 27 -3.55 -14.28 2.08
N ALA A 28 -3.54 -15.23 3.03
CA ALA A 28 -2.32 -15.61 3.74
C ALA A 28 -1.21 -16.06 2.76
N ASN A 29 -1.58 -16.84 1.75
CA ASN A 29 -0.68 -17.26 0.67
C ASN A 29 -0.16 -16.07 -0.15
N ALA A 30 -1.04 -15.15 -0.55
CA ALA A 30 -0.65 -13.95 -1.29
C ALA A 30 0.30 -13.07 -0.47
N LEU A 31 0.06 -12.93 0.83
CA LEU A 31 0.89 -12.20 1.79
C LEU A 31 2.15 -12.95 2.22
N ARG A 32 2.31 -14.22 1.82
CA ARG A 32 3.42 -15.11 2.19
C ARG A 32 3.61 -15.19 3.71
N CYS A 33 2.50 -15.38 4.42
CA CYS A 33 2.47 -15.55 5.87
C CYS A 33 1.59 -16.72 6.29
N ASP A 34 1.81 -17.21 7.51
CA ASP A 34 0.90 -18.16 8.13
C ASP A 34 -0.34 -17.42 8.63
N TRP A 35 -1.52 -18.01 8.43
CA TRP A 35 -2.77 -17.53 9.02
C TRP A 35 -2.70 -17.44 10.56
N ALA A 36 -1.94 -18.33 11.20
CA ALA A 36 -1.70 -18.30 12.63
C ALA A 36 -1.01 -16.99 13.08
N ASP A 37 -0.27 -16.33 12.19
CA ASP A 37 0.37 -15.02 12.42
C ASP A 37 -0.61 -13.85 12.17
N TRP A 38 -1.84 -13.95 12.68
CA TRP A 38 -2.92 -12.96 12.53
C TRP A 38 -2.50 -11.51 12.79
N TRP A 39 -1.60 -11.31 13.76
CA TRP A 39 -1.13 -9.96 14.10
C TRP A 39 -0.34 -9.31 12.96
N SER A 40 0.47 -10.10 12.25
CA SER A 40 1.24 -9.61 11.11
C SER A 40 0.35 -9.27 9.91
N MET A 41 -0.81 -9.92 9.82
CA MET A 41 -1.81 -9.69 8.78
C MET A 41 -2.71 -8.49 9.05
N LEU A 42 -2.71 -7.90 10.25
CA LEU A 42 -3.41 -6.62 10.43
C LEU A 42 -2.72 -5.55 9.57
N PRO A 43 -3.44 -4.61 8.93
CA PRO A 43 -4.90 -4.40 8.95
C PRO A 43 -5.64 -5.05 7.76
N PHE A 44 -5.03 -6.03 7.10
CA PHE A 44 -5.60 -6.67 5.93
C PHE A 44 -6.82 -7.51 6.28
N ALA A 45 -7.83 -7.45 5.42
CA ALA A 45 -8.95 -8.37 5.42
C ALA A 45 -9.31 -8.79 4.00
N PRO A 46 -9.63 -10.06 3.76
CA PRO A 46 -10.03 -10.47 2.44
C PRO A 46 -11.52 -10.16 2.24
N ILE A 47 -11.86 -9.57 1.11
CA ILE A 47 -13.24 -9.24 0.76
C ILE A 47 -13.54 -9.67 -0.67
N GLN A 48 -14.82 -9.83 -0.99
CA GLN A 48 -15.29 -10.00 -2.37
C GLN A 48 -16.05 -8.75 -2.78
N VAL A 49 -15.65 -8.17 -3.90
CA VAL A 49 -16.29 -6.99 -4.51
C VAL A 49 -16.44 -7.27 -6.00
N ASP A 50 -17.66 -7.13 -6.50
CA ASP A 50 -18.03 -7.38 -7.91
C ASP A 50 -17.57 -8.74 -8.45
N GLY A 51 -17.66 -9.77 -7.61
CA GLY A 51 -17.25 -11.14 -7.96
C GLY A 51 -15.73 -11.37 -7.99
N MET A 52 -14.92 -10.35 -7.69
CA MET A 52 -13.47 -10.45 -7.57
C MET A 52 -13.04 -10.46 -6.11
N TRP A 53 -11.95 -11.17 -5.83
CA TRP A 53 -11.36 -11.23 -4.49
C TRP A 53 -10.29 -10.15 -4.33
N TRP A 54 -10.37 -9.43 -3.21
CA TRP A 54 -9.49 -8.34 -2.85
C TRP A 54 -8.91 -8.53 -1.45
N ILE A 55 -7.73 -7.99 -1.23
CA ILE A 55 -7.15 -7.73 0.08
C ILE A 55 -7.41 -6.26 0.40
N ALA A 56 -8.28 -5.99 1.37
CA ALA A 56 -8.65 -4.66 1.79
C ALA A 56 -7.85 -4.23 3.01
N ALA A 57 -7.37 -2.98 3.02
CA ALA A 57 -6.59 -2.40 4.11
C ALA A 57 -7.00 -0.96 4.37
N SER A 58 -6.96 -0.53 5.63
CA SER A 58 -6.98 0.88 6.00
C SER A 58 -5.67 1.24 6.71
N ASP A 59 -5.18 2.44 6.47
CA ASP A 59 -4.02 3.02 7.14
C ASP A 59 -4.35 3.46 8.58
N THR A 60 -5.64 3.60 8.88
CA THR A 60 -6.18 3.81 10.21
C THR A 60 -6.97 2.59 10.71
N LEU A 61 -7.22 2.52 12.01
CA LEU A 61 -8.09 1.47 12.57
C LEU A 61 -9.58 1.85 12.56
N ASN A 62 -9.91 3.07 12.12
CA ASN A 62 -11.25 3.66 12.14
C ASN A 62 -12.10 3.18 10.96
N ILE A 63 -13.43 3.23 11.11
CA ILE A 63 -14.38 2.76 10.08
C ILE A 63 -14.52 3.72 8.90
N ASP A 64 -14.19 5.00 9.09
CA ASP A 64 -14.28 6.06 8.09
C ASP A 64 -12.94 6.32 7.38
N GLY A 65 -11.93 5.48 7.64
CA GLY A 65 -10.64 5.60 6.97
C GLY A 65 -10.72 5.18 5.52
N ASP A 66 -9.90 5.80 4.67
CA ASP A 66 -9.78 5.39 3.28
C ASP A 66 -9.32 3.93 3.18
N ILE A 67 -10.01 3.16 2.35
CA ILE A 67 -9.71 1.74 2.15
C ILE A 67 -9.04 1.53 0.81
N LEU A 68 -7.84 0.98 0.89
CA LEU A 68 -7.12 0.45 -0.25
C LEU A 68 -7.60 -0.98 -0.52
N LEU A 69 -7.99 -1.24 -1.76
CA LEU A 69 -8.20 -2.58 -2.28
C LEU A 69 -7.01 -3.00 -3.13
N ILE A 70 -6.51 -4.21 -2.84
CA ILE A 70 -5.41 -4.83 -3.57
C ILE A 70 -5.95 -6.13 -4.18
N ASP A 71 -5.92 -6.24 -5.50
CA ASP A 71 -6.23 -7.48 -6.19
C ASP A 71 -5.21 -8.51 -5.72
N GLY A 72 -5.68 -9.56 -5.05
CA GLY A 72 -4.78 -10.50 -4.41
C GLY A 72 -4.10 -11.48 -5.38
N VAL A 73 -4.42 -11.42 -6.68
CA VAL A 73 -3.74 -12.15 -7.76
C VAL A 73 -2.77 -11.23 -8.49
N SER A 74 -3.24 -10.10 -9.00
CA SER A 74 -2.44 -9.22 -9.86
C SER A 74 -1.64 -8.16 -9.10
N GLY A 75 -2.03 -7.84 -7.86
CA GLY A 75 -1.48 -6.73 -7.09
C GLY A 75 -1.96 -5.35 -7.54
N ALA A 76 -2.89 -5.27 -8.50
CA ALA A 76 -3.52 -4.01 -8.89
C ALA A 76 -4.23 -3.37 -7.69
N MET A 77 -4.18 -2.05 -7.62
CA MET A 77 -4.72 -1.29 -6.50
C MET A 77 -5.82 -0.33 -6.95
N ARG A 78 -6.84 -0.17 -6.10
CA ARG A 78 -7.85 0.89 -6.23
C ARG A 78 -8.37 1.34 -4.87
N TRP A 79 -9.05 2.49 -4.85
CA TRP A 79 -9.82 2.90 -3.69
C TRP A 79 -11.14 2.12 -3.66
N ALA A 80 -11.57 1.75 -2.46
CA ALA A 80 -12.84 1.04 -2.28
C ALA A 80 -14.04 1.84 -2.83
N ASP A 81 -14.14 3.12 -2.49
CA ASP A 81 -15.31 3.94 -2.84
C ASP A 81 -15.15 4.72 -4.17
N ASP A 82 -14.02 4.58 -4.89
CA ASP A 82 -13.81 5.24 -6.20
C ASP A 82 -12.77 4.52 -7.08
N ASP A 83 -13.24 3.72 -8.04
CA ASP A 83 -12.42 3.01 -9.02
C ASP A 83 -11.62 3.91 -9.97
N ARG A 84 -12.02 5.18 -10.09
CA ARG A 84 -11.39 6.14 -10.99
C ARG A 84 -10.40 7.06 -10.27
N ALA A 85 -10.43 7.08 -8.93
CA ALA A 85 -9.51 7.85 -8.13
C ALA A 85 -8.07 7.36 -8.35
N VAL A 86 -7.17 8.33 -8.48
CA VAL A 86 -5.72 8.11 -8.65
C VAL A 86 -4.99 9.00 -7.66
N GLY A 87 -3.85 8.54 -7.15
CA GLY A 87 -3.10 9.29 -6.16
C GLY A 87 -2.23 8.41 -5.28
N PHE A 88 -1.93 8.93 -4.10
CA PHE A 88 -1.13 8.22 -3.10
C PHE A 88 -2.00 7.88 -1.90
N TRP A 89 -1.88 6.65 -1.43
CA TRP A 89 -2.50 6.19 -0.20
C TRP A 89 -1.43 5.78 0.79
N GLY A 90 -1.65 6.08 2.08
CA GLY A 90 -0.76 5.68 3.15
C GLY A 90 0.32 6.71 3.50
N GLY A 91 1.45 6.24 4.02
CA GLY A 91 2.52 7.11 4.54
C GLY A 91 3.81 6.36 4.85
N ASN A 92 4.87 7.12 5.12
CA ASN A 92 6.18 6.59 5.50
C ASN A 92 6.71 7.31 6.76
N ARG A 93 7.42 6.60 7.63
CA ARG A 93 8.07 7.19 8.82
C ARG A 93 9.49 7.68 8.57
N SER A 94 10.15 7.20 7.53
CA SER A 94 11.52 7.60 7.21
C SER A 94 11.50 8.95 6.50
N ALA A 95 11.78 10.03 7.24
CA ALA A 95 12.01 11.35 6.65
C ALA A 95 13.18 11.27 5.65
N GLY A 96 13.02 11.86 4.46
CA GLY A 96 14.06 11.95 3.42
C GLY A 96 14.10 10.81 2.41
N HIS A 97 13.81 9.56 2.81
CA HIS A 97 13.77 8.43 1.88
C HIS A 97 12.38 7.78 1.83
N LEU A 98 11.68 7.99 0.70
CA LEU A 98 10.34 7.46 0.50
C LEU A 98 10.35 6.18 -0.32
N ARG A 99 9.53 5.21 0.10
CA ARG A 99 9.14 4.08 -0.74
C ARG A 99 7.78 4.32 -1.34
N VAL A 100 7.67 4.08 -2.64
CA VAL A 100 6.44 4.13 -3.41
C VAL A 100 6.21 2.75 -4.02
N TYR A 101 5.07 2.16 -3.71
CA TYR A 101 4.69 0.84 -4.20
C TYR A 101 3.67 1.02 -5.31
N ALA A 102 3.97 0.53 -6.51
CA ALA A 102 3.02 0.41 -7.60
C ALA A 102 2.42 -0.99 -7.69
N ASP A 103 3.02 -1.99 -7.02
CA ASP A 103 2.46 -3.31 -6.81
C ASP A 103 1.94 -3.45 -5.36
N GLY A 104 0.62 -3.61 -5.22
CA GLY A 104 -0.02 -3.72 -3.92
C GLY A 104 0.38 -4.98 -3.16
N LEU A 105 0.72 -6.08 -3.85
CA LEU A 105 1.20 -7.28 -3.17
C LEU A 105 2.59 -7.06 -2.55
N THR A 106 3.47 -6.32 -3.22
CA THR A 106 4.78 -5.93 -2.67
C THR A 106 4.62 -5.01 -1.46
N LEU A 107 3.73 -4.02 -1.52
CA LEU A 107 3.36 -3.20 -0.36
C LEU A 107 2.87 -4.06 0.80
N ALA A 108 1.89 -4.92 0.54
CA ALA A 108 1.22 -5.68 1.60
C ALA A 108 2.20 -6.64 2.29
N ARG A 109 3.05 -7.32 1.52
CA ARG A 109 4.12 -8.18 2.06
C ARG A 109 5.15 -7.40 2.87
N ALA A 110 5.54 -6.20 2.41
CA ALA A 110 6.46 -5.34 3.16
C ALA A 110 5.84 -4.96 4.52
N TRP A 111 4.57 -4.57 4.54
CA TRP A 111 3.87 -4.21 5.77
C TRP A 111 3.74 -5.39 6.74
N VAL A 112 3.40 -6.59 6.23
CA VAL A 112 3.37 -7.84 7.01
C VAL A 112 4.73 -8.13 7.65
N ASN A 113 5.82 -7.95 6.90
CA ASN A 113 7.17 -8.18 7.42
C ASN A 113 7.58 -7.18 8.51
N GLU A 114 7.28 -5.89 8.32
CA GLU A 114 7.53 -4.87 9.35
C GLU A 114 6.74 -5.17 10.62
N ARG A 115 5.48 -5.61 10.46
CA ARG A 115 4.67 -6.07 11.58
C ARG A 115 5.30 -7.28 12.24
N ARG A 116 5.61 -8.35 11.52
CA ARG A 116 6.25 -9.54 12.10
C ARG A 116 7.51 -9.18 12.90
N ALA A 117 8.34 -8.26 12.39
CA ALA A 117 9.52 -7.78 13.08
C ALA A 117 9.19 -6.97 14.35
N ALA A 118 8.19 -6.09 14.31
CA ALA A 118 7.71 -5.37 15.48
C ALA A 118 7.13 -6.31 16.55
N TRP A 119 6.33 -7.30 16.15
CA TRP A 119 5.75 -8.27 17.08
C TRP A 119 6.81 -9.12 17.79
N SER A 120 7.83 -9.55 17.06
CA SER A 120 8.96 -10.27 17.65
C SER A 120 9.68 -9.44 18.70
N ARG A 121 9.87 -8.12 18.47
CA ARG A 121 10.45 -7.20 19.47
C ARG A 121 9.55 -7.03 20.69
N ILE A 122 8.23 -6.88 20.50
CA ILE A 122 7.25 -6.76 21.60
C ILE A 122 7.22 -8.03 22.44
N LYS A 123 7.26 -9.22 21.82
CA LYS A 123 7.30 -10.49 22.55
C LYS A 123 8.58 -10.63 23.37
N ALA A 124 9.73 -10.26 22.80
CA ALA A 124 11.02 -10.32 23.47
C ALA A 124 11.13 -9.37 24.67
N ALA A 125 10.42 -8.23 24.66
CA ALA A 125 10.41 -7.26 25.75
C ALA A 125 9.70 -7.77 27.03
N GLY A 126 8.96 -8.88 26.97
CA GLY A 126 8.22 -9.42 28.12
C GLY A 126 6.89 -8.71 28.40
N GLU A 127 5.98 -9.38 29.09
CA GLU A 127 4.59 -8.90 29.30
C GLU A 127 4.49 -7.60 30.09
N ALA A 128 5.40 -7.37 31.04
CA ALA A 128 5.42 -6.18 31.89
C ALA A 128 5.73 -4.87 31.13
N HIS A 129 6.23 -4.97 29.89
CA HIS A 129 6.66 -3.82 29.09
C HIS A 129 5.84 -3.65 27.80
N ARG A 130 4.76 -4.43 27.61
CA ARG A 130 3.87 -4.26 26.46
C ARG A 130 2.94 -3.08 26.71
N THR A 131 3.00 -2.06 25.86
CA THR A 131 2.04 -0.95 25.87
C THR A 131 1.20 -0.96 24.59
N PRO A 132 -0.07 -0.48 24.61
CA PRO A 132 -0.91 -0.34 23.42
C PRO A 132 -0.21 0.42 22.28
N GLU A 133 0.58 1.44 22.62
CA GLU A 133 1.29 2.27 21.66
C GLU A 133 2.34 1.47 20.88
N MET A 134 2.94 0.44 21.48
CA MET A 134 3.88 -0.45 20.75
C MET A 134 3.20 -1.20 19.61
N PHE A 135 1.89 -1.46 19.73
CA PHE A 135 1.09 -2.11 18.69
C PHE A 135 0.67 -1.15 17.58
N GLU A 136 0.49 0.13 17.92
CA GLU A 136 0.17 1.22 17.01
C GLU A 136 1.43 1.78 16.31
N GLN A 137 2.62 1.38 16.77
CA GLN A 137 3.89 1.84 16.23
C GLN A 137 4.28 1.22 14.87
N VAL A 138 3.53 0.26 14.32
CA VAL A 138 3.87 -0.26 12.99
C VAL A 138 3.22 0.59 11.91
N ALA A 139 4.02 1.51 11.38
CA ALA A 139 3.63 2.31 10.24
C ALA A 139 3.56 1.48 8.96
N LEU A 140 2.94 2.10 7.97
CA LEU A 140 3.09 1.70 6.59
C LEU A 140 4.55 1.82 6.14
N PRO A 141 5.04 0.87 5.32
CA PRO A 141 6.42 0.88 4.83
C PRO A 141 6.65 1.95 3.74
N GLY A 142 5.60 2.63 3.29
CA GLY A 142 5.63 3.62 2.23
C GLY A 142 4.24 3.95 1.69
N PHE A 143 4.21 4.67 0.57
CA PHE A 143 2.98 5.07 -0.11
C PHE A 143 2.60 4.04 -1.18
N ALA A 144 1.33 3.66 -1.25
CA ALA A 144 0.77 3.04 -2.44
C ALA A 144 0.55 4.10 -3.52
N MET A 145 0.95 3.84 -4.76
CA MET A 145 0.63 4.66 -5.92
C MET A 145 -0.51 4.00 -6.70
N ILE A 146 -1.66 4.66 -6.71
CA ILE A 146 -2.89 4.15 -7.32
C ILE A 146 -3.06 4.83 -8.68
N GLY A 147 -3.05 4.01 -9.74
CA GLY A 147 -3.08 4.47 -11.12
C GLY A 147 -1.69 4.75 -11.70
N THR A 148 -1.67 5.29 -12.92
CA THR A 148 -0.43 5.61 -13.63
C THR A 148 0.09 7.00 -13.28
N PRO A 149 1.43 7.23 -13.22
CA PRO A 149 1.98 8.52 -12.78
C PRO A 149 1.51 9.74 -13.59
N ASP A 150 1.19 9.57 -14.87
CA ASP A 150 0.71 10.64 -15.75
C ASP A 150 -0.71 11.13 -15.42
N ARG A 151 -1.49 10.32 -14.69
CA ARG A 151 -2.87 10.66 -14.28
C ARG A 151 -2.93 11.30 -12.90
N ILE A 152 -1.88 11.19 -12.10
CA ILE A 152 -1.83 11.76 -10.76
C ILE A 152 -1.68 13.27 -10.86
N GLY A 153 -2.69 14.01 -10.37
CA GLY A 153 -2.70 15.47 -10.40
C GLY A 153 -2.02 16.14 -9.19
N ASN A 154 -1.82 15.38 -8.10
CA ASN A 154 -1.26 15.89 -6.85
C ASN A 154 -0.17 14.95 -6.32
N PHE A 155 1.03 15.49 -6.15
CA PHE A 155 2.21 14.77 -5.67
C PHE A 155 2.63 15.16 -4.25
N ALA A 156 1.85 15.99 -3.54
CA ALA A 156 2.23 16.55 -2.24
C ALA A 156 2.72 15.50 -1.22
N ALA A 157 2.16 14.29 -1.26
CA ALA A 157 2.55 13.17 -0.39
C ALA A 157 4.03 12.75 -0.52
N ILE A 158 4.62 12.93 -1.70
CA ILE A 158 6.01 12.53 -1.98
C ILE A 158 6.93 13.69 -2.34
N MET A 159 6.39 14.90 -2.46
CA MET A 159 7.17 16.11 -2.71
C MET A 159 8.02 16.45 -1.48
N GLY A 160 9.30 16.78 -1.71
CA GLY A 160 10.25 17.11 -0.64
C GLY A 160 11.03 15.92 -0.10
N ALA A 161 10.83 14.70 -0.63
CA ALA A 161 11.72 13.58 -0.36
C ALA A 161 13.09 13.80 -1.01
N ASP A 162 14.17 13.45 -0.30
CA ASP A 162 15.52 13.45 -0.85
C ASP A 162 15.68 12.36 -1.93
N SER A 163 14.98 11.24 -1.74
CA SER A 163 14.97 10.13 -2.70
C SER A 163 13.69 9.31 -2.62
N ILE A 164 13.34 8.69 -3.74
CA ILE A 164 12.17 7.82 -3.89
C ILE A 164 12.64 6.47 -4.45
N GLU A 165 12.33 5.40 -3.72
CA GLU A 165 12.45 4.00 -4.15
C GLU A 165 11.09 3.55 -4.71
N ILE A 166 11.08 2.89 -5.88
CA ILE A 166 9.87 2.32 -6.48
C ILE A 166 10.08 0.84 -6.81
N ASP A 167 9.08 0.01 -6.51
CA ASP A 167 9.09 -1.44 -6.73
C ASP A 167 8.96 -1.86 -8.20
N THR A 168 8.57 -0.93 -9.08
CA THR A 168 8.30 -1.17 -10.49
C THR A 168 9.26 -0.34 -11.37
N PRO A 169 10.38 -0.92 -11.85
CA PRO A 169 11.44 -0.17 -12.53
C PRO A 169 11.00 0.59 -13.78
N SER A 170 10.03 0.06 -14.52
CA SER A 170 9.49 0.68 -15.74
C SER A 170 8.79 2.02 -15.46
N LEU A 171 8.34 2.25 -14.22
CA LEU A 171 7.66 3.49 -13.80
C LEU A 171 8.63 4.58 -13.34
N ARG A 172 9.94 4.29 -13.25
CA ARG A 172 10.95 5.26 -12.80
C ARG A 172 10.91 6.56 -13.62
N ASN A 173 11.02 6.46 -14.94
CA ASN A 173 11.04 7.66 -15.80
C ASN A 173 9.66 8.33 -15.87
N PRO A 174 8.54 7.61 -16.07
CA PRO A 174 7.20 8.21 -16.01
C PRO A 174 6.91 8.98 -14.71
N LEU A 175 7.32 8.43 -13.56
CA LEU A 175 7.14 9.07 -12.27
C LEU A 175 8.02 10.32 -12.14
N ALA A 176 9.30 10.24 -12.53
CA ALA A 176 10.20 11.39 -12.52
C ALA A 176 9.65 12.53 -13.40
N ASP A 177 9.19 12.22 -14.62
CA ASP A 177 8.59 13.20 -15.53
C ASP A 177 7.31 13.82 -14.95
N ALA A 178 6.47 13.02 -14.28
CA ALA A 178 5.26 13.52 -13.63
C ALA A 178 5.60 14.46 -12.46
N ILE A 179 6.58 14.13 -11.62
CA ILE A 179 7.05 14.97 -10.52
C ILE A 179 7.63 16.29 -11.06
N LEU A 180 8.47 16.25 -12.10
CA LEU A 180 9.04 17.46 -12.72
C LEU A 180 7.94 18.39 -13.25
N ARG A 181 6.92 17.83 -13.91
CA ARG A 181 5.75 18.61 -14.38
C ARG A 181 4.96 19.20 -13.22
N ALA A 182 4.71 18.42 -12.16
CA ALA A 182 4.01 18.88 -10.97
C ALA A 182 4.76 20.01 -10.24
N ALA A 183 6.09 19.93 -10.20
CA ALA A 183 6.98 20.98 -9.69
C ALA A 183 7.08 22.22 -10.59
N ARG A 184 6.38 22.23 -11.73
CA ARG A 184 6.41 23.30 -12.75
C ARG A 184 7.82 23.60 -13.27
N LEU A 185 8.69 22.59 -13.30
CA LEU A 185 10.03 22.72 -13.86
C LEU A 185 9.98 22.71 -15.39
N PRO A 186 10.91 23.40 -16.08
CA PRO A 186 10.97 23.37 -17.54
C PRO A 186 11.17 21.96 -18.08
N VAL A 187 10.37 21.56 -19.06
CA VAL A 187 10.54 20.27 -19.76
C VAL A 187 11.56 20.44 -20.87
N VAL A 188 12.69 19.74 -20.78
CA VAL A 188 13.71 19.70 -21.83
C VAL A 188 13.23 18.77 -22.95
N ARG A 189 13.10 19.31 -24.17
CA ARG A 189 12.76 18.51 -25.36
C ARG A 189 14.02 18.30 -26.20
N VAL A 190 14.28 17.04 -26.57
CA VAL A 190 15.39 16.70 -27.47
C VAL A 190 14.94 16.97 -28.91
N ARG A 191 15.65 17.86 -29.62
CA ARG A 191 15.50 18.03 -31.07
C ARG A 191 16.41 17.01 -31.75
N LYS A 192 15.86 16.17 -32.63
CA LYS A 192 16.69 15.34 -33.52
C LYS A 192 17.44 16.26 -34.49
N PRO A 193 18.74 16.04 -34.74
CA PRO A 193 19.44 16.76 -35.79
C PRO A 193 18.75 16.50 -37.14
N GLU A 194 18.37 17.57 -37.83
CA GLU A 194 17.95 17.48 -39.22
C GLU A 194 19.22 17.22 -40.04
N LEU A 195 19.33 16.02 -40.62
CA LEU A 195 20.36 15.74 -41.63
C LEU A 195 20.02 16.58 -42.85
N VAL A 196 20.79 17.65 -43.08
CA VAL A 196 20.76 18.37 -44.36
C VAL A 196 21.45 17.47 -45.37
N ALA A 197 20.69 16.96 -46.35
CA ALA A 197 21.28 16.26 -47.49
C ALA A 197 22.16 17.27 -48.26
N ALA A 198 23.43 16.90 -48.46
CA ALA A 198 24.39 17.66 -49.27
C ALA A 198 24.17 17.38 -50.76
#